data_AF-A0A924E7A0-F1
#
_entry.id   AF-A0A924E7A0-F1
#
_cell.length_a   1.000
_cell.length_b   1.000
_cell.length_c   1.000
_cell.angle_alpha   90.00
_cell.angle_beta   90.00
_cell.angle_gamma   90.00
#
_symmetry.space_group_name_H-M   'P 1'
#
loop_
_entity.id
_entity.type
_entity.pdbx_description
1 polymer ?
#
loop_
_entity_poly.entity_id
_entity_poly.type
_entity_poly.pdbx_seq_one_letter_code
_entity_poly.pdbx_strand_id
1 'polypeptide(L)'
;MMSLQQAADWLPGSRLVGSALITPIRVNTDTRKLRTGDFFVALKGEKFDAHDFLPQAAAQGAVAALATHGLAAAGLPGLEVADTRLALGQLA
;
A
#
# COMPACT_ATOMS: atom_id res chain seq x y z
N MET A 1 4.46 7.57 -14.11
CA MET A 1 4.32 6.52 -13.09
C MET A 1 4.96 7.06 -11.81
N MET A 2 4.28 6.93 -10.68
CA MET A 2 4.72 7.49 -9.41
C MET A 2 5.56 6.46 -8.64
N SER A 3 6.70 6.86 -8.06
CA SER A 3 7.47 6.00 -7.15
C SER A 3 6.93 6.05 -5.72
N LEU A 4 7.28 5.07 -4.88
CA LEU A 4 6.94 5.11 -3.45
C LEU A 4 7.53 6.33 -2.73
N GLN A 5 8.70 6.81 -3.17
CA GLN A 5 9.26 8.06 -2.67
C GLN A 5 8.33 9.25 -2.95
N GLN A 6 7.86 9.40 -4.19
CA GLN A 6 6.93 10.48 -4.57
C GLN A 6 5.60 10.38 -3.82
N ALA A 7 5.10 9.15 -3.63
CA ALA A 7 3.93 8.90 -2.81
C ALA A 7 4.13 9.35 -1.36
N ALA A 8 5.32 9.12 -0.79
CA ALA A 8 5.66 9.54 0.56
C ALA A 8 5.71 11.07 0.69
N ASP A 9 6.24 11.75 -0.34
CA ASP A 9 6.29 13.22 -0.40
C ASP A 9 4.89 13.86 -0.41
N TRP A 10 3.89 13.19 -1.00
CA TRP A 10 2.49 13.65 -0.99
C TRP A 10 1.75 13.31 0.30
N LEU A 11 2.28 12.37 1.08
CA LEU A 11 1.69 11.85 2.32
C LEU A 11 2.58 12.22 3.51
N PRO A 12 2.57 13.51 3.95
CA PRO A 12 3.40 13.94 5.07
C PRO A 12 3.07 13.15 6.33
N GLY A 13 4.12 12.61 6.97
CA GLY A 13 3.98 11.70 8.12
C GLY A 13 3.81 10.23 7.77
N SER A 14 3.82 9.87 6.48
CA SER A 14 3.96 8.48 6.05
C SER A 14 5.35 7.95 6.39
N ARG A 15 5.42 6.66 6.69
CA ARG A 15 6.65 5.93 6.95
C ARG A 15 6.91 4.97 5.81
N LEU A 16 7.98 5.20 5.08
CA LEU A 16 8.46 4.27 4.07
C LEU A 16 8.98 2.97 4.71
N VAL A 17 8.48 1.84 4.21
CA VAL A 17 8.96 0.50 4.56
C VAL A 17 9.49 -0.17 3.29
N GLY A 18 10.74 -0.65 3.33
CA GLY A 18 11.37 -1.27 2.16
C GLY A 18 11.92 -0.25 1.15
N SER A 19 11.81 -0.56 -0.15
CA SER A 19 12.47 0.20 -1.22
C SER A 19 11.64 1.35 -1.78
N ALA A 20 12.13 2.58 -1.67
CA ALA A 20 11.46 3.79 -2.18
C ALA A 20 11.40 3.90 -3.72
N LEU A 21 12.25 3.15 -4.41
CA LEU A 21 12.41 3.20 -5.87
C LEU A 21 11.34 2.38 -6.61
N ILE A 22 10.54 1.60 -5.87
CA ILE A 22 9.47 0.82 -6.47
C ILE A 22 8.44 1.77 -7.08
N THR A 23 8.09 1.49 -8.33
CA THR A 23 7.18 2.31 -9.12
C THR A 23 5.98 1.44 -9.51
N PRO A 24 4.93 1.39 -8.66
CA PRO A 24 3.76 0.60 -8.99
C PRO A 24 3.04 1.13 -10.24
N ILE A 25 2.40 0.22 -10.96
CA ILE A 25 1.76 0.51 -12.25
C ILE A 25 0.31 0.98 -12.10
N ARG A 26 -0.36 0.56 -11.01
CA ARG A 26 -1.75 0.92 -10.71
C ARG A 26 -2.04 0.78 -9.23
N VAL A 27 -2.98 1.57 -8.74
CA VAL A 27 -3.48 1.52 -7.36
C VAL A 27 -4.71 0.63 -7.31
N ASN A 28 -4.78 -0.27 -6.33
CA ASN A 28 -5.88 -1.21 -6.17
C ASN A 28 -6.19 -1.44 -4.69
N THR A 29 -7.45 -1.43 -4.31
CA THR A 29 -7.91 -1.63 -2.93
C THR A 29 -8.49 -3.02 -2.69
N ASP A 30 -8.69 -3.82 -3.75
CA ASP A 30 -9.29 -5.16 -3.65
C ASP A 30 -8.24 -6.23 -3.93
N THR A 31 -7.89 -7.01 -2.90
CA THR A 31 -6.90 -8.09 -3.01
C THR A 31 -7.28 -9.16 -4.02
N ARG A 32 -8.57 -9.32 -4.34
CA ARG A 32 -9.06 -10.30 -5.32
C ARG A 32 -8.78 -9.91 -6.76
N LYS A 33 -8.42 -8.64 -7.00
CA LYS A 33 -8.13 -8.08 -8.34
C LYS A 33 -6.67 -7.70 -8.52
N LEU A 34 -5.83 -7.98 -7.51
CA LEU A 34 -4.41 -7.68 -7.57
C LEU A 34 -3.76 -8.45 -8.72
N ARG A 35 -2.78 -7.82 -9.34
CA ARG A 35 -1.87 -8.48 -10.27
C ARG A 35 -0.47 -7.91 -10.06
N THR A 36 0.49 -8.53 -10.74
CA THR A 36 1.87 -8.08 -10.77
C THR A 36 2.00 -6.60 -11.10
N GLY A 37 2.67 -5.85 -10.21
CA GLY A 37 2.90 -4.41 -10.37
C GLY A 37 1.92 -3.52 -9.63
N ASP A 38 0.91 -4.08 -8.95
CA ASP A 38 -0.09 -3.28 -8.23
C ASP A 38 0.46 -2.65 -6.95
N PHE A 39 -0.07 -1.48 -6.64
CA PHE A 39 -0.02 -0.85 -5.33
C PHE A 39 -1.29 -1.17 -4.57
N PHE A 40 -1.17 -2.06 -3.59
CA PHE A 40 -2.32 -2.47 -2.79
C PHE A 40 -2.61 -1.46 -1.68
N VAL A 41 -3.84 -0.97 -1.56
CA VAL A 41 -4.23 -0.06 -0.49
C VAL A 41 -5.11 -0.79 0.51
N ALA A 42 -4.55 -1.05 1.70
CA ALA A 42 -5.20 -1.74 2.79
C ALA A 42 -6.20 -0.81 3.50
N LEU A 43 -7.44 -0.74 2.99
CA LEU A 43 -8.50 0.02 3.64
C LEU A 43 -9.11 -0.75 4.82
N LYS A 44 -9.26 -0.09 5.95
CA LYS A 44 -10.07 -0.58 7.08
C LYS A 44 -11.51 -0.09 6.95
N GLY A 45 -12.46 -1.02 6.90
CA GLY A 45 -13.89 -0.77 7.00
C GLY A 45 -14.44 -1.17 8.37
N GLU A 46 -15.73 -0.93 8.62
CA GLU A 46 -16.38 -1.24 9.91
C GLU A 46 -16.37 -2.73 10.27
N LYS A 47 -16.40 -3.61 9.26
CA LYS A 47 -16.45 -5.08 9.44
C LYS A 47 -15.26 -5.82 8.82
N PHE A 48 -14.31 -5.10 8.24
CA PHE A 48 -13.26 -5.69 7.42
C PHE A 48 -11.96 -4.93 7.58
N ASP A 49 -10.87 -5.65 7.86
CA ASP A 49 -9.54 -5.08 7.93
C ASP A 49 -8.68 -5.63 6.79
N ALA A 50 -8.41 -4.80 5.78
CA ALA A 50 -7.62 -5.21 4.63
C ALA A 50 -6.14 -5.46 4.96
N HIS A 51 -5.67 -5.06 6.15
CA HIS A 51 -4.29 -5.23 6.60
C HIS A 51 -3.94 -6.71 6.81
N ASP A 52 -4.92 -7.53 7.22
CA ASP A 52 -4.75 -8.97 7.37
C ASP A 52 -4.41 -9.66 6.02
N PHE A 53 -4.69 -8.98 4.90
CA PHE A 53 -4.45 -9.50 3.56
C PHE A 53 -3.14 -8.99 2.94
N LEU A 54 -2.30 -8.25 3.67
CA LEU A 54 -0.98 -7.85 3.17
C LEU A 54 -0.11 -9.03 2.70
N PRO A 55 -0.03 -10.18 3.42
CA PRO A 55 0.71 -11.34 2.93
C PRO A 55 0.11 -11.91 1.64
N GLN A 56 -1.22 -11.90 1.51
CA GLN A 56 -1.91 -12.34 0.31
C GLN A 56 -1.65 -11.38 -0.87
N ALA A 57 -1.62 -10.08 -0.62
CA ALA A 57 -1.32 -9.08 -1.63
C ALA A 57 0.09 -9.26 -2.19
N ALA A 58 1.08 -9.49 -1.32
CA ALA A 58 2.44 -9.82 -1.72
C ALA A 58 2.48 -11.10 -2.58
N ALA A 59 1.78 -12.16 -2.16
CA ALA A 59 1.70 -13.42 -2.90
C ALA A 59 1.00 -13.29 -4.27
N GLN A 60 0.06 -12.35 -4.42
CA GLN A 60 -0.62 -12.07 -5.69
C GLN A 60 0.16 -11.13 -6.63
N GLY A 61 1.36 -10.70 -6.22
CA GLY A 61 2.24 -9.88 -7.06
C GLY A 61 2.09 -8.37 -6.86
N ALA A 62 1.42 -7.92 -5.79
CA ALA A 62 1.54 -6.52 -5.40
C ALA A 62 3.02 -6.19 -5.17
N VAL A 63 3.52 -5.15 -5.83
CA VAL A 63 4.93 -4.72 -5.68
C VAL A 63 5.09 -3.77 -4.51
N ALA A 64 3.98 -3.16 -4.06
CA ALA A 64 3.96 -2.33 -2.89
C ALA A 64 2.57 -2.27 -2.25
N ALA A 65 2.49 -1.77 -1.01
CA ALA A 65 1.22 -1.50 -0.36
C ALA A 65 1.18 -0.20 0.48
N LEU A 66 -0.02 0.35 0.64
CA LEU A 66 -0.33 1.44 1.56
C LEU A 66 -1.14 0.85 2.71
N ALA A 67 -0.62 0.92 3.91
CA ALA A 67 -1.23 0.35 5.10
C ALA A 67 -1.04 1.30 6.28
N THR A 68 -1.68 1.01 7.40
CA THR A 68 -1.40 1.69 8.67
C THR A 68 -0.25 1.01 9.42
N HIS A 69 -0.09 -0.30 9.24
CA HIS A 69 0.93 -1.12 9.86
C HIS A 69 1.05 -2.47 9.13
N GLY A 70 2.07 -3.26 9.47
CA GLY A 70 2.18 -4.67 9.09
C GLY A 70 2.93 -4.92 7.77
N LEU A 71 3.39 -3.87 7.09
CA LEU A 71 4.14 -3.99 5.83
C LEU A 71 5.46 -4.75 6.01
N ALA A 72 6.22 -4.40 7.06
CA ALA A 72 7.48 -5.06 7.37
C ALA A 72 7.30 -6.54 7.69
N ALA A 73 6.23 -6.90 8.42
CA ALA A 73 5.91 -8.27 8.77
C ALA A 73 5.48 -9.10 7.54
N ALA A 74 4.78 -8.48 6.59
CA ALA A 74 4.41 -9.10 5.32
C ALA A 74 5.56 -9.17 4.31
N GLY A 75 6.72 -8.54 4.60
CA GLY A 75 7.83 -8.44 3.66
C GLY A 75 7.50 -7.62 2.41
N LEU A 76 6.46 -6.79 2.47
CA LEU A 76 5.93 -6.03 1.34
C LEU A 76 6.37 -4.56 1.46
N PRO A 77 7.12 -4.02 0.49
CA PRO A 77 7.49 -2.61 0.49
C PRO A 77 6.27 -1.70 0.42
N GLY A 78 6.36 -0.47 0.91
CA GLY A 78 5.20 0.41 0.90
C GLY A 78 5.30 1.59 1.84
N LEU A 79 4.12 2.15 2.14
CA LEU A 79 3.95 3.29 3.03
C LEU A 79 3.02 2.93 4.18
N GLU A 80 3.50 3.13 5.41
CA GLU A 80 2.69 3.10 6.62
C GLU A 80 2.17 4.51 6.91
N VAL A 81 0.85 4.69 7.01
CA VAL A 81 0.19 5.99 7.25
C VAL A 81 -0.76 5.90 8.44
N ALA A 82 -1.06 7.02 9.09
CA ALA A 82 -2.03 7.00 10.19
C ALA A 82 -3.45 6.62 9.71
N ASP A 83 -3.83 7.04 8.50
CA ASP A 83 -5.14 6.75 7.91
C ASP A 83 -5.00 6.47 6.40
N THR A 84 -5.24 5.21 6.02
CA THR A 84 -5.16 4.74 4.62
C THR A 84 -6.24 5.33 3.72
N ARG A 85 -7.40 5.71 4.27
CA ARG A 85 -8.51 6.26 3.50
C ARG A 85 -8.23 7.71 3.13
N LEU A 86 -7.73 8.49 4.09
CA LEU A 86 -7.26 9.85 3.84
C LEU A 86 -6.09 9.85 2.86
N ALA A 87 -5.11 8.96 3.07
CA ALA A 87 -3.96 8.85 2.17
C ALA A 87 -4.37 8.46 0.74
N LEU A 88 -5.33 7.53 0.57
CA LEU A 88 -5.88 7.22 -0.74
C LEU A 88 -6.51 8.45 -1.42
N GLY A 89 -7.23 9.27 -0.67
CA GLY A 89 -7.81 10.52 -1.17
C GLY A 89 -6.78 11.57 -1.56
N GLN A 90 -5.61 11.57 -0.93
CA GLN A 90 -4.48 12.47 -1.26
C GLN A 90 -3.66 11.98 -2.46
N LEU A 91 -3.73 10.69 -2.78
CA LEU A 91 -3.06 10.09 -3.95
C LEU A 91 -3.87 10.21 -5.25
N ALA A 92 -5.14 10.60 -5.17
CA ALA A 92 -6.06 10.76 -6.31
C ALA A 92 -6.00 12.18 -6.89
#